data_AF-A0A7W5Z3W4-F1
#
_entry.id   AF-A0A7W5Z3W4-F1
#
_cell.length_a   1.000
_cell.length_b   1.000
_cell.length_c   1.000
_cell.angle_alpha   90.00
_cell.angle_beta   90.00
_cell.angle_gamma   90.00
#
_symmetry.space_group_name_H-M   'P 1'
#
loop_
_entity.id
_entity.type
_entity.pdbx_description
1 polymer ?
#
loop_
_entity_poly.entity_id
_entity_poly.type
_entity_poly.pdbx_seq_one_letter_code
_entity_poly.pdbx_strand_id
1 'polypeptide(L)'
;MFRRLARCTALAATIVGVSFGTIMTGAAPAAAQGVVRATHGEWQMRCETPPGASAEQCALVQNVAAEDRPNITLLVIVLKTADNKSRLLRVVAPLGVLLPAGLGLKIDQTDVGRAGFVRCLNTGCIAEVVMDDTLLDRLKQGQTATFIVFQTPEEGIGIPVTLDGFSPGFDALP
;
A
#
# COMPACT_ATOMS: atom_id res chain seq x y z
N MET A 1 -52.91 -65.30 17.32
CA MET A 1 -52.64 -66.39 16.35
C MET A 1 -53.43 -66.07 15.08
N PHE A 2 -52.85 -66.29 13.89
CA PHE A 2 -53.28 -65.82 12.54
C PHE A 2 -52.93 -64.34 12.23
N ARG A 3 -51.88 -63.92 11.50
CA ARG A 3 -51.08 -64.40 10.34
C ARG A 3 -51.59 -63.83 9.00
N ARG A 4 -50.64 -63.24 8.24
CA ARG A 4 -50.59 -62.93 6.77
C ARG A 4 -50.98 -61.50 6.38
N LEU A 5 -50.01 -60.67 5.93
CA LEU A 5 -49.41 -60.56 4.58
C LEU A 5 -50.40 -60.04 3.51
N ALA A 6 -50.11 -58.87 2.93
CA ALA A 6 -50.13 -58.65 1.48
C ALA A 6 -49.52 -57.28 1.13
N ARG A 7 -48.64 -57.29 0.13
CA ARG A 7 -47.97 -56.14 -0.48
C ARG A 7 -48.96 -55.38 -1.37
N CYS A 8 -48.86 -54.06 -1.42
CA CYS A 8 -49.36 -53.26 -2.56
C CYS A 8 -48.24 -52.34 -3.04
N THR A 9 -47.77 -52.64 -4.24
CA THR A 9 -46.90 -51.84 -5.11
C THR A 9 -47.72 -50.79 -5.87
N ALA A 10 -47.30 -49.53 -5.84
CA ALA A 10 -47.59 -48.44 -6.81
C ALA A 10 -46.99 -47.16 -6.18
N LEU A 11 -46.41 -46.17 -6.86
CA LEU A 11 -46.46 -45.74 -8.25
C LEU A 11 -45.17 -44.90 -8.49
N ALA A 12 -44.58 -44.99 -9.67
CA ALA A 12 -43.41 -44.20 -10.06
C ALA A 12 -43.77 -42.71 -10.15
N ALA A 13 -43.04 -41.86 -9.42
CA ALA A 13 -43.10 -40.41 -9.54
C ALA A 13 -41.87 -39.91 -10.32
N THR A 14 -42.09 -39.44 -11.54
CA THR A 14 -41.11 -38.78 -12.40
C THR A 14 -40.74 -37.42 -11.80
N ILE A 15 -39.55 -37.31 -11.21
CA ILE A 15 -39.00 -36.04 -10.70
C ILE A 15 -38.42 -35.26 -11.87
N VAL A 16 -39.04 -34.14 -12.21
CA VAL A 16 -38.52 -33.13 -13.15
C VAL A 16 -37.28 -32.49 -12.51
N GLY A 17 -36.10 -32.80 -13.03
CA GLY A 17 -34.83 -32.23 -12.59
C GLY A 17 -34.68 -30.79 -13.09
N VAL A 18 -34.89 -29.82 -12.20
CA VAL A 18 -34.53 -28.41 -12.44
C VAL A 18 -33.03 -28.25 -12.22
N SER A 19 -32.27 -28.13 -13.30
CA SER A 19 -30.83 -27.86 -13.26
C SER A 19 -30.57 -26.41 -12.83
N PHE A 20 -30.27 -26.20 -11.56
CA PHE A 20 -29.85 -24.90 -11.02
C PHE A 20 -28.37 -24.67 -11.38
N GLY A 21 -28.12 -24.09 -12.56
CA GLY A 21 -26.78 -23.70 -12.99
C GLY A 21 -26.22 -22.60 -12.10
N THR A 22 -25.24 -22.93 -11.26
CA THR A 22 -24.54 -21.99 -10.39
C THR A 22 -23.61 -21.12 -11.22
N ILE A 23 -23.95 -19.84 -11.41
CA ILE A 23 -23.06 -18.86 -12.04
C ILE A 23 -21.98 -18.50 -11.02
N MET A 24 -20.80 -19.09 -11.17
CA MET A 24 -19.58 -18.69 -10.47
C MET A 24 -19.06 -17.39 -11.10
N THR A 25 -19.47 -16.23 -10.59
CA THR A 25 -18.81 -14.96 -10.89
C THR A 25 -17.46 -14.93 -10.19
N GLY A 26 -16.41 -15.31 -10.91
CA GLY A 26 -15.03 -15.12 -10.48
C GLY A 26 -14.72 -13.63 -10.33
N ALA A 27 -14.69 -13.14 -9.09
CA ALA A 27 -14.09 -11.86 -8.78
C ALA A 27 -12.56 -12.02 -8.89
N ALA A 28 -11.97 -11.54 -9.98
CA ALA A 28 -10.52 -11.39 -10.06
C ALA A 28 -10.09 -10.37 -8.98
N PRO A 29 -9.07 -10.66 -8.16
CA PRO A 29 -8.57 -9.68 -7.22
C PRO A 29 -8.01 -8.50 -8.02
N ALA A 30 -8.47 -7.29 -7.69
CA ALA A 30 -7.92 -6.07 -8.25
C ALA A 30 -6.46 -5.92 -7.82
N ALA A 31 -5.52 -6.21 -8.72
CA ALA A 31 -4.10 -5.92 -8.54
C ALA A 31 -3.88 -4.40 -8.74
N ALA A 32 -4.29 -3.60 -7.74
CA ALA A 32 -4.13 -2.15 -7.73
C ALA A 32 -2.72 -1.72 -7.25
N GLN A 33 -1.70 -2.46 -7.67
CA GLN A 33 -0.30 -2.19 -7.34
C GLN A 33 0.45 -2.17 -8.67
N GLY A 34 0.70 -0.98 -9.21
CA GLY A 34 1.33 -0.78 -10.51
C GLY A 34 2.49 -1.74 -10.85
N VAL A 35 2.71 -1.94 -12.14
CA VAL A 35 3.71 -2.85 -12.70
C VAL A 35 5.11 -2.37 -12.32
N VAL A 36 5.95 -3.26 -11.79
CA VAL A 36 7.36 -2.95 -11.52
C VAL A 36 8.08 -2.81 -12.86
N ARG A 37 8.66 -1.64 -13.12
CA ARG A 37 9.44 -1.34 -14.33
C ARG A 37 10.94 -1.44 -14.11
N ALA A 38 11.41 -1.10 -12.91
CA ALA A 38 12.80 -1.16 -12.54
C ALA A 38 12.95 -1.32 -11.02
N THR A 39 14.12 -1.80 -10.59
CA THR A 39 14.52 -1.89 -9.18
C THR A 39 15.90 -1.26 -9.05
N HIS A 40 16.07 -0.37 -8.07
CA HIS A 40 17.29 0.34 -7.75
C HIS A 40 17.56 0.16 -6.25
N GLY A 41 18.51 -0.70 -5.88
CA GLY A 41 18.67 -1.10 -4.47
C GLY A 41 17.37 -1.66 -3.92
N GLU A 42 16.90 -1.13 -2.79
CA GLU A 42 15.62 -1.51 -2.17
C GLU A 42 14.40 -0.77 -2.77
N TRP A 43 14.62 0.19 -3.67
CA TRP A 43 13.55 0.97 -4.27
C TRP A 43 13.04 0.35 -5.56
N GLN A 44 11.71 0.27 -5.69
CA GLN A 44 11.06 -0.23 -6.90
C GLN A 44 10.37 0.91 -7.64
N MET A 45 10.69 1.08 -8.91
CA MET A 45 9.90 1.94 -9.79
C MET A 45 8.67 1.16 -10.24
N ARG A 46 7.50 1.63 -9.81
CA ARG A 46 6.20 1.08 -10.17
C ARG A 46 5.41 2.07 -10.97
N CYS A 47 4.81 1.59 -12.05
CA CYS A 47 4.03 2.44 -12.94
C CYS A 47 2.64 1.87 -13.15
N GLU A 48 1.67 2.77 -13.22
CA GLU A 48 0.27 2.44 -13.47
C GLU A 48 -0.35 3.51 -14.37
N THR A 49 -1.43 3.16 -15.06
CA THR A 49 -2.23 4.13 -15.81
C THR A 49 -3.53 4.34 -15.04
N PRO A 50 -3.65 5.43 -14.25
CA PRO A 50 -4.87 5.69 -13.51
C PRO A 50 -6.09 5.80 -14.43
N PRO A 51 -7.31 5.44 -13.96
CA PRO A 51 -8.52 5.60 -14.75
C PRO A 51 -8.70 7.07 -15.21
N GLY A 52 -8.84 7.26 -16.52
CA GLY A 52 -8.98 8.59 -17.13
C GLY A 52 -7.67 9.36 -17.34
N ALA A 53 -6.51 8.80 -16.99
CA ALA A 53 -5.22 9.39 -17.32
C ALA A 53 -4.84 9.10 -18.79
N SER A 54 -4.30 10.11 -19.47
CA SER A 54 -3.79 9.98 -20.84
C SER A 54 -2.38 9.39 -20.91
N ALA A 55 -1.70 9.26 -19.76
CA ALA A 55 -0.33 8.76 -19.66
C ALA A 55 -0.17 7.88 -18.41
N GLU A 56 0.81 6.99 -18.47
CA GLU A 56 1.27 6.19 -17.33
C GLU A 56 1.92 7.12 -16.30
N GLN A 57 1.66 6.87 -15.02
CA GLN A 57 2.29 7.54 -13.89
C GLN A 57 3.17 6.56 -13.15
N CYS A 58 4.43 6.94 -12.95
CA CYS A 58 5.41 6.15 -12.22
C CYS A 58 5.70 6.76 -10.85
N ALA A 59 5.98 5.88 -9.89
CA ALA A 59 6.44 6.23 -8.56
C ALA A 59 7.56 5.29 -8.14
N LEU A 60 8.50 5.83 -7.36
CA LEU A 60 9.51 5.06 -6.66
C LEU A 60 8.94 4.66 -5.30
N VAL A 61 8.91 3.36 -4.99
CA VAL A 61 8.28 2.85 -3.78
C VAL A 61 9.24 1.98 -2.96
N GLN A 62 9.07 2.02 -1.65
CA GLN A 62 9.67 1.09 -0.71
C GLN A 62 8.63 0.74 0.37
N ASN A 63 8.48 -0.54 0.68
CA ASN A 63 7.61 -1.01 1.75
C ASN A 63 8.50 -1.53 2.88
N VAL A 64 8.31 -1.01 4.10
CA VAL A 64 9.22 -1.27 5.22
C VAL A 64 8.42 -1.52 6.48
N ALA A 65 8.80 -2.53 7.25
CA ALA A 65 8.25 -2.81 8.57
C ALA A 65 9.16 -2.26 9.66
N ALA A 66 8.60 -1.84 10.80
CA ALA A 66 9.40 -1.52 11.97
C ALA A 66 10.09 -2.79 12.51
N GLU A 67 11.38 -2.71 12.83
CA GLU A 67 12.18 -3.85 13.28
C GLU A 67 11.59 -4.51 14.54
N ASP A 68 11.26 -3.70 15.55
CA ASP A 68 10.71 -4.19 16.82
C ASP A 68 9.20 -4.48 16.76
N ARG A 69 8.52 -4.04 15.70
CA ARG A 69 7.06 -4.12 15.54
C ARG A 69 6.71 -4.41 14.08
N PRO A 70 6.88 -5.66 13.61
CA PRO A 70 6.68 -6.01 12.20
C PRO A 70 5.24 -5.82 11.70
N ASN A 71 4.27 -5.66 12.61
CA ASN A 71 2.88 -5.30 12.30
C ASN A 71 2.71 -3.82 11.93
N ILE A 72 3.73 -2.98 12.11
CA ILE A 72 3.73 -1.58 11.74
C ILE A 72 4.55 -1.46 10.44
N THR A 73 3.84 -1.29 9.33
CA THR A 73 4.45 -1.15 8.01
C THR A 73 4.19 0.23 7.43
N LEU A 74 5.19 0.77 6.75
CA LEU A 74 5.10 1.99 5.95
C LEU A 74 5.19 1.65 4.48
N LEU A 75 4.38 2.34 3.68
CA LEU A 75 4.60 2.44 2.24
C LEU A 75 5.10 3.85 1.93
N VAL A 76 6.37 3.95 1.55
CA VAL A 76 7.01 5.19 1.12
C VAL A 76 6.93 5.28 -0.39
N ILE A 77 6.45 6.41 -0.89
CA ILE A 77 6.16 6.66 -2.30
C ILE A 77 6.74 8.01 -2.68
N VAL A 78 7.55 8.03 -3.73
CA VAL A 78 8.08 9.25 -4.32
C VAL A 78 7.66 9.33 -5.77
N LEU A 79 7.07 10.47 -6.16
CA LEU A 79 6.55 10.64 -7.52
C LEU A 79 6.76 12.07 -8.01
N LYS A 80 6.84 12.23 -9.32
CA LYS A 80 6.69 13.52 -10.01
C LYS A 80 5.22 13.69 -10.37
N THR A 81 4.69 14.90 -10.23
CA THR A 81 3.32 15.18 -10.67
C THR A 81 3.22 15.06 -12.19
N ALA A 82 2.04 14.76 -12.71
CA ALA A 82 1.83 14.57 -14.15
C ALA A 82 2.19 15.80 -14.99
N ASP A 83 2.13 17.00 -14.40
CA ASP A 83 2.55 18.26 -15.01
C ASP A 83 4.05 18.57 -14.84
N ASN A 84 4.80 17.67 -14.18
CA ASN A 84 6.21 17.78 -13.87
C ASN A 84 6.61 19.03 -13.06
N LYS A 85 5.66 19.68 -12.37
CA LYS A 85 5.93 20.89 -11.58
C LYS A 85 6.34 20.61 -10.15
N SER A 86 5.91 19.48 -9.60
CA SER A 86 6.12 19.15 -8.20
C SER A 86 6.65 17.73 -8.04
N ARG A 87 7.48 17.56 -7.02
CA ARG A 87 8.01 16.28 -6.57
C ARG A 87 7.38 16.00 -5.22
N LEU A 88 6.74 14.85 -5.05
CA LEU A 88 6.02 14.54 -3.82
C LEU A 88 6.70 13.39 -3.09
N LEU A 89 6.85 13.55 -1.78
CA LEU A 89 7.10 12.46 -0.85
C LEU A 89 5.78 12.15 -0.15
N ARG A 90 5.26 10.96 -0.39
CA ARG A 90 4.04 10.44 0.21
C ARG A 90 4.37 9.21 1.04
N VAL A 91 3.90 9.19 2.27
CA VAL A 91 4.04 8.04 3.15
C VAL A 91 2.66 7.60 3.61
N VAL A 92 2.37 6.32 3.45
CA VAL A 92 1.18 5.68 4.00
C VAL A 92 1.60 4.96 5.28
N ALA A 93 1.16 5.51 6.40
CA ALA A 93 1.31 4.94 7.73
C ALA A 93 0.10 4.06 8.07
N PRO A 94 0.23 3.10 8.99
CA PRO A 94 -0.89 2.25 9.39
C PRO A 94 -1.95 3.06 10.14
N LEU A 95 -3.13 2.46 10.32
CA LEU A 95 -4.20 3.03 11.14
C LEU A 95 -3.81 3.04 12.63
N GLY A 96 -4.39 3.97 13.40
CA GLY A 96 -4.11 4.12 14.83
C GLY A 96 -2.94 5.07 15.15
N VAL A 97 -2.47 5.85 14.17
CA VAL A 97 -1.51 6.93 14.39
C VAL A 97 -2.15 8.15 15.04
N LEU A 98 -1.37 8.87 15.84
CA LEU A 98 -1.74 10.10 16.55
C LEU A 98 -1.68 11.29 15.58
N LEU A 99 -2.83 11.66 15.02
CA LEU A 99 -2.93 12.71 14.01
C LEU A 99 -2.31 14.06 14.41
N PRO A 100 -2.50 14.58 15.65
CA PRO A 100 -1.90 15.85 16.05
C PRO A 100 -0.36 15.83 16.05
N ALA A 101 0.24 14.66 16.26
CA ALA A 101 1.69 14.50 16.28
C ALA A 101 2.29 14.38 14.87
N GLY A 102 1.50 13.99 13.87
CA GLY A 102 1.97 13.80 12.49
C GLY A 102 3.02 12.70 12.33
N LEU A 103 3.62 12.66 11.14
CA LEU A 103 4.73 11.77 10.77
C LEU A 103 6.05 12.53 10.88
N GLY A 104 6.94 12.07 11.75
CA GLY A 104 8.30 12.61 11.85
C GLY A 104 9.22 12.04 10.76
N LEU A 105 10.24 12.81 10.37
CA LEU A 105 11.29 12.38 9.46
C LEU A 105 12.65 12.83 10.00
N LYS A 106 13.57 11.87 10.09
CA LYS A 106 15.01 12.12 10.22
C LYS A 106 15.73 11.53 9.04
N ILE A 107 16.76 12.21 8.54
CA ILE A 107 17.67 11.65 7.55
C ILE A 107 19.04 11.54 8.21
N ASP A 108 19.52 10.32 8.33
CA ASP A 108 20.65 9.93 9.16
C ASP A 108 20.46 10.46 10.60
N GLN A 109 21.32 11.36 11.07
CA GLN A 109 21.22 11.99 12.39
C GLN A 109 20.54 13.36 12.37
N THR A 110 20.09 13.85 11.20
CA THR A 110 19.48 15.17 11.07
C THR A 110 17.96 15.09 11.19
N ASP A 111 17.38 15.90 12.07
CA ASP A 111 15.94 16.10 12.15
C ASP A 111 15.45 17.01 11.01
N VAL A 112 14.56 16.48 10.17
CA VAL A 112 13.97 17.21 9.03
C VAL A 112 12.64 17.86 9.45
N GLY A 113 11.99 17.36 10.50
CA GLY A 113 10.72 17.85 10.98
C GLY A 113 9.59 16.84 10.81
N ARG A 114 8.36 17.35 10.71
CA ARG A 114 7.13 16.56 10.77
C ARG A 114 6.15 16.98 9.68
N ALA A 115 5.47 16.01 9.10
CA ALA A 115 4.39 16.20 8.14
C ALA A 115 3.05 15.82 8.77
N GLY A 116 2.02 16.65 8.55
CA GLY A 116 0.66 16.32 8.96
C GLY A 116 0.06 15.20 8.10
N PHE A 117 -0.80 14.38 8.69
CA PHE A 117 -1.62 13.45 7.93
C PHE A 117 -2.75 14.21 7.24
N VAL A 118 -2.80 14.14 5.91
CA VAL A 118 -3.77 14.88 5.09
C VAL A 118 -5.08 14.11 4.90
N ARG A 119 -5.04 12.77 4.98
CA ARG A 119 -6.23 11.90 4.88
C ARG A 119 -5.95 10.52 5.45
N CYS A 120 -6.97 9.85 5.98
CA CYS A 120 -6.90 8.44 6.33
C CYS A 120 -7.95 7.66 5.54
N LEU A 121 -7.55 6.53 4.99
CA LEU A 121 -8.36 5.58 4.24
C LEU A 121 -8.26 4.20 4.91
N ASN A 122 -9.05 3.24 4.45
CA ASN A 122 -8.99 1.86 4.96
C ASN A 122 -7.61 1.20 4.75
N THR A 123 -6.80 1.75 3.83
CA THR A 123 -5.44 1.29 3.54
C THR A 123 -4.37 1.96 4.41
N GLY A 124 -4.70 3.02 5.16
CA GLY A 124 -3.77 3.75 6.03
C GLY A 124 -3.96 5.26 6.04
N CYS A 125 -3.16 5.93 6.86
CA CYS A 125 -3.11 7.39 6.97
C CYS A 125 -1.97 7.94 6.12
N ILE A 126 -2.27 8.97 5.32
CA ILE A 126 -1.38 9.50 4.29
C ILE A 126 -0.81 10.83 4.79
N ALA A 127 0.50 10.89 4.88
CA ALA A 127 1.26 12.15 4.98
C ALA A 127 1.88 12.43 3.61
N GLU A 128 1.80 13.67 3.16
CA GLU A 128 2.31 14.07 1.85
C GLU A 128 2.92 15.46 1.94
N VAL A 129 4.12 15.61 1.38
CA VAL A 129 4.81 16.89 1.27
C VAL A 129 5.34 17.08 -0.14
N VAL A 130 5.40 18.33 -0.56
CA VAL A 130 6.19 18.72 -1.73
C VAL A 130 7.66 18.73 -1.31
N MET A 131 8.48 17.96 -2.02
CA MET A 131 9.93 17.98 -1.82
C MET A 131 10.51 19.21 -2.51
N ASP A 132 11.16 20.06 -1.73
CA ASP A 132 12.05 21.08 -2.25
C ASP A 132 13.42 20.47 -2.60
N ASP A 133 14.29 21.28 -3.20
CA ASP A 133 15.62 20.83 -3.60
C ASP A 133 16.45 20.38 -2.38
N THR A 134 16.29 21.07 -1.23
CA THR A 134 16.97 20.72 0.02
C THR A 134 16.63 19.31 0.49
N LEU A 135 15.33 18.98 0.57
CA LEU A 135 14.87 17.66 1.00
C LEU A 135 15.29 16.59 0.00
N LEU A 136 15.16 16.86 -1.30
CA LEU A 136 15.60 15.93 -2.34
C LEU A 136 17.08 15.63 -2.23
N ASP A 137 17.93 16.64 -2.08
CA ASP A 137 19.38 16.47 -1.98
C ASP A 137 19.75 15.66 -0.73
N ARG A 138 19.07 15.89 0.40
CA ARG A 138 19.26 15.08 1.61
C ARG A 138 18.88 13.63 1.39
N LEU A 139 17.77 13.35 0.71
CA LEU A 139 17.35 11.97 0.41
C LEU A 139 18.31 11.28 -0.58
N LYS A 140 18.87 12.03 -1.53
CA LYS A 140 19.86 11.50 -2.49
C LYS A 140 21.22 11.18 -1.86
N GLN A 141 21.65 11.98 -0.89
CA GLN A 141 22.97 11.86 -0.27
C GLN A 141 22.95 11.05 1.04
N GLY A 142 21.79 10.94 1.68
CA GLY A 142 21.62 10.22 2.93
C GLY A 142 21.69 8.70 2.76
N GLN A 143 21.90 8.00 3.87
CA GLN A 143 21.94 6.54 3.91
C GLN A 143 20.64 5.95 4.45
N THR A 144 20.02 6.61 5.42
CA THR A 144 18.79 6.12 6.05
C THR A 144 17.81 7.27 6.31
N ALA A 145 16.57 7.10 5.89
CA ALA A 145 15.45 7.94 6.29
C ALA A 145 14.66 7.24 7.40
N THR A 146 14.71 7.77 8.61
CA THR A 146 13.95 7.25 9.75
C THR A 146 12.63 7.99 9.83
N PHE A 147 11.56 7.31 9.46
CA PHE A 147 10.20 7.81 9.66
C PHE A 147 9.74 7.48 11.08
N ILE A 148 9.06 8.42 11.72
CA ILE A 148 8.64 8.27 13.12
C ILE A 148 7.13 8.41 13.20
N VAL A 149 6.46 7.32 13.53
CA VAL A 149 5.02 7.31 13.81
C VAL A 149 4.77 7.36 15.32
N PHE A 150 3.65 7.93 15.71
CA PHE A 150 3.26 8.08 17.11
C PHE A 150 1.91 7.42 17.30
N GLN A 151 1.75 6.56 18.31
CA GLN A 151 0.44 6.02 18.71
C GLN A 151 -0.10 6.75 19.95
N THR A 152 0.81 7.19 20.82
CA THR A 152 0.56 8.06 21.96
C THR A 152 1.59 9.20 21.97
N PRO A 153 1.36 10.30 22.71
CA PRO A 153 2.32 11.42 22.75
C PRO A 153 3.72 11.04 23.26
N GLU A 154 3.81 10.01 24.09
CA GLU A 154 5.04 9.57 24.76
C GLU A 154 5.79 8.50 23.95
N GLU A 155 5.16 7.93 22.92
CA GLU A 155 5.65 6.75 22.21
C GLU A 155 5.86 7.04 20.72
N GLY A 156 7.11 7.36 20.36
CA GLY A 156 7.57 7.46 18.98
C GLY A 156 8.22 6.16 18.53
N ILE A 157 7.76 5.62 17.41
CA ILE A 157 8.27 4.39 16.81
C ILE A 157 9.03 4.78 15.54
N GLY A 158 10.35 4.64 15.60
CA GLY A 158 11.24 4.88 14.46
C GLY A 158 11.26 3.69 13.51
N ILE A 159 11.14 3.97 12.22
CA ILE A 159 11.09 2.97 11.15
C ILE A 159 12.17 3.37 10.14
N PRO A 160 13.36 2.74 10.20
CA PRO A 160 14.45 3.07 9.31
C PRO A 160 14.15 2.57 7.89
N VAL A 161 14.24 3.45 6.91
CA VAL A 161 14.09 3.15 5.49
C VAL A 161 15.43 3.40 4.83
N THR A 162 16.01 2.38 4.18
CA THR A 162 17.29 2.56 3.49
C THR A 162 17.12 3.46 2.27
N LEU A 163 18.07 4.36 2.07
CA LEU A 163 18.15 5.23 0.90
C LEU A 163 19.04 4.63 -0.20
N ASP A 164 19.53 3.40 -0.02
CA ASP A 164 20.30 2.70 -1.05
C ASP A 164 19.46 2.52 -2.33
N GLY A 165 19.98 3.06 -3.45
CA GLY A 165 19.29 3.10 -4.73
C GLY A 165 18.26 4.22 -4.90
N PHE A 166 18.04 5.07 -3.89
CA PHE A 166 17.09 6.20 -3.99
C PHE A 166 17.46 7.17 -5.11
N SER A 167 18.70 7.68 -5.13
CA SER A 167 19.12 8.67 -6.14
C SER A 167 18.97 8.17 -7.57
N PRO A 168 19.54 7.01 -7.97
CA PRO A 168 19.35 6.51 -9.34
C PRO A 168 17.89 6.16 -9.65
N GLY A 169 17.12 5.68 -8.65
CA GLY A 169 15.70 5.41 -8.84
C GLY A 169 14.86 6.66 -9.07
N PHE A 170 15.14 7.74 -8.33
CA PHE A 170 14.48 9.02 -8.50
C PHE A 170 14.80 9.65 -9.85
N ASP A 171 16.08 9.60 -10.25
CA ASP A 171 16.54 10.16 -11.53
C ASP A 171 15.98 9.41 -12.74
N ALA A 172 15.60 8.14 -12.57
CA ALA A 172 14.96 7.33 -13.59
C ALA A 172 13.45 7.56 -13.72
N LEU A 173 12.80 8.28 -12.79
CA LEU A 173 11.37 8.60 -12.91
C LEU A 173 11.10 9.51 -14.13
N PRO A 174 10.07 9.23 -14.95
CA PRO A 174 9.70 10.02 -16.11
C PRO A 174 9.18 11.42 -15.77
#